data_AF-A0ABD3QCN4-F1
#
_entry.id   AF-A0ABD3QCN4-F1
#
_cell.length_a   1.000
_cell.length_b   1.000
_cell.length_c   1.000
_cell.angle_alpha   90.00
_cell.angle_beta   90.00
_cell.angle_gamma   90.00
#
_symmetry.space_group_name_H-M   'P 1'
#
loop_
_entity.id
_entity.type
_entity.pdbx_description
1 polymer ?
#
loop_
_entity_poly.entity_id
_entity_poly.type
_entity_poly.pdbx_seq_one_letter_code
_entity_poly.pdbx_strand_id
1 'polypeptide(L)'
;MSESMSTATPSKPPNLSLDQVFQRTATKITDQSPTKSRIRLTPLSKKACLIHGIDPSALQNREYASFARPGLDPEIQTMHYEVYLHTREKLMELASTERSKLKQHMEASSMESGDSGTIGTLSLHGLDEEGGRDQIENEKRRLEKVARRQQKELLRMLAFESKSAAINEKMKKRADEQAQRELQREKEKRQRDLKAAEEARIRELRKKADEEREAHLQRLKMQQQFERDKKIQQQKAMEEKEHKKRARAEEQMRAKKQELYEMQTKRILEKQQREIEQKMKERNAKERAKEEKGELKRLVDAQVAEAKRKEAQERIEANLKAARTKEEEKRAALLDKQSKHDEMMARIKQEKITEMQKQQEQNAAMERKRKKMLQMARKKEEALKDDVKSKIEKDEARRIKQQEELERENSLRKAERDILIDMKRDNLNRIKRQQAYQQQETLKKVALNDKKSAEMKKKKEELIALRKKNAHEAKIKKDQLMAILDQTRGSGGSSTKIKKLLAKLGVSQPPQNKSKQDDSGTVKTEQSVITDIGLPPEIPSSLRMRLQKNVDNTAQPYQSPYATQHFVMDDLNGLKNLSLME
;
A
#
# COMPACT_ATOMS: atom_id res chain seq x y z
N MET A 1 -63.99 -23.51 6.98
CA MET A 1 -63.31 -23.10 5.73
C MET A 1 -61.93 -22.61 6.11
N SER A 2 -60.93 -23.45 5.87
CA SER A 2 -59.55 -23.28 6.32
C SER A 2 -58.74 -22.69 5.16
N GLU A 3 -58.39 -21.40 5.27
CA GLU A 3 -57.50 -20.73 4.31
C GLU A 3 -56.05 -21.21 4.51
N SER A 4 -55.53 -21.90 3.50
CA SER A 4 -54.15 -22.32 3.41
C SER A 4 -53.25 -21.12 3.06
N MET A 5 -52.54 -20.60 4.07
CA MET A 5 -51.45 -19.65 3.86
C MET A 5 -50.24 -20.37 3.22
N SER A 6 -50.07 -20.16 1.92
CA SER A 6 -48.91 -20.59 1.14
C SER A 6 -47.68 -19.76 1.52
N THR A 7 -46.76 -20.36 2.30
CA THR A 7 -45.46 -19.76 2.61
C THR A 7 -44.52 -19.93 1.41
N ALA A 8 -44.56 -18.98 0.47
CA ALA A 8 -43.60 -18.93 -0.63
C ALA A 8 -42.19 -18.62 -0.09
N THR A 9 -41.30 -19.61 -0.11
CA THR A 9 -39.88 -19.41 0.21
C THR A 9 -39.24 -18.44 -0.79
N PRO A 10 -38.43 -17.46 -0.35
CA PRO A 10 -37.81 -16.50 -1.27
C PRO A 10 -36.85 -17.22 -2.22
N SER A 11 -37.22 -17.21 -3.50
CA SER A 11 -36.42 -17.72 -4.62
C SER A 11 -35.00 -17.14 -4.59
N LYS A 12 -33.98 -18.01 -4.55
CA LYS A 12 -32.56 -17.61 -4.59
C LYS A 12 -32.28 -16.92 -5.93
N PRO A 13 -31.64 -15.73 -5.95
CA PRO A 13 -31.37 -15.03 -7.21
C PRO A 13 -30.43 -15.87 -8.11
N PRO A 14 -30.65 -15.84 -9.44
CA PRO A 14 -29.87 -16.62 -10.39
C PRO A 14 -28.40 -16.18 -10.43
N ASN A 15 -27.49 -17.13 -10.74
CA ASN A 15 -26.08 -16.83 -10.94
C ASN A 15 -25.88 -16.17 -12.30
N LEU A 16 -25.37 -14.95 -12.32
CA LEU A 16 -25.14 -14.16 -13.53
C LEU A 16 -23.68 -14.29 -14.02
N SER A 17 -23.49 -14.30 -15.33
CA SER A 17 -22.15 -14.16 -15.95
C SER A 17 -21.66 -12.71 -15.87
N LEU A 18 -20.36 -12.48 -16.11
CA LEU A 18 -19.82 -11.11 -16.24
C LEU A 18 -20.58 -10.31 -17.30
N ASP A 19 -20.81 -10.91 -18.46
CA ASP A 19 -21.46 -10.27 -19.60
C ASP A 19 -22.93 -9.91 -19.27
N GLN A 20 -23.64 -10.79 -18.56
CA GLN A 20 -25.00 -10.53 -18.10
C GLN A 20 -25.06 -9.41 -17.06
N VAL A 21 -24.08 -9.34 -16.15
CA VAL A 21 -24.00 -8.23 -15.19
C VAL A 21 -23.67 -6.91 -15.88
N PHE A 22 -22.80 -6.95 -16.90
CA PHE A 22 -22.44 -5.78 -17.68
C PHE A 22 -23.65 -5.21 -18.43
N GLN A 23 -24.45 -6.07 -19.08
CA GLN A 23 -25.66 -5.64 -19.79
C GLN A 23 -26.80 -5.19 -18.87
N ARG A 24 -26.80 -5.63 -17.61
CA ARG A 24 -27.86 -5.31 -16.66
C ARG A 24 -27.78 -3.85 -16.22
N THR A 25 -28.86 -3.11 -16.46
CA THR A 25 -29.08 -1.79 -15.88
C THR A 25 -29.33 -1.90 -14.38
N ALA A 26 -28.62 -1.10 -13.61
CA ALA A 26 -28.87 -0.91 -12.19
C ALA A 26 -30.23 -0.24 -12.04
N THR A 27 -31.25 -0.99 -11.62
CA THR A 27 -32.54 -0.43 -11.27
C THR A 27 -32.34 0.56 -10.13
N LYS A 28 -32.96 1.75 -10.22
CA LYS A 28 -32.90 2.79 -9.17
C LYS A 28 -33.09 2.12 -7.81
N ILE A 29 -32.14 2.35 -6.91
CA ILE A 29 -32.27 2.00 -5.50
C ILE A 29 -33.47 2.81 -5.02
N THR A 30 -34.65 2.20 -5.04
CA THR A 30 -35.82 2.72 -4.34
C THR A 30 -35.44 2.69 -2.87
N ASP A 31 -35.67 3.78 -2.14
CA ASP A 31 -35.20 4.05 -0.77
C ASP A 31 -35.63 3.04 0.32
N GLN A 32 -36.17 1.88 -0.05
CA GLN A 32 -36.55 0.81 0.85
C GLN A 32 -35.45 -0.26 0.94
N SER A 33 -34.57 -0.05 1.91
CA SER A 33 -33.51 -0.92 2.43
C SER A 33 -32.16 -0.95 1.67
N PRO A 34 -31.04 -0.60 2.34
CA PRO A 34 -29.70 -0.59 1.75
C PRO A 34 -29.04 -1.98 1.80
N THR A 35 -29.80 -3.07 1.67
CA THR A 35 -29.15 -4.36 1.41
C THR A 35 -28.76 -4.36 -0.05
N LYS A 36 -27.54 -3.87 -0.34
CA LYS A 36 -26.86 -4.02 -1.63
C LYS A 36 -27.24 -5.39 -2.21
N SER A 37 -28.07 -5.41 -3.26
CA SER A 37 -28.54 -6.65 -3.86
C SER A 37 -27.29 -7.41 -4.32
N ARG A 38 -26.90 -8.42 -3.55
CA ARG A 38 -25.59 -9.04 -3.68
C ARG A 38 -25.58 -9.84 -4.98
N ILE A 39 -25.04 -9.24 -6.03
CA ILE A 39 -24.94 -9.85 -7.35
C ILE A 39 -24.24 -11.19 -7.20
N ARG A 40 -24.95 -12.27 -7.50
CA ARG A 40 -24.39 -13.61 -7.51
C ARG A 40 -23.78 -13.87 -8.86
N LEU A 41 -22.45 -13.91 -8.89
CA LEU A 41 -21.70 -14.26 -10.10
C LEU A 41 -21.53 -15.78 -10.21
N THR A 42 -21.39 -16.27 -11.46
CA THR A 42 -20.88 -17.63 -11.70
C THR A 42 -19.50 -17.83 -11.03
N PRO A 43 -19.12 -19.07 -10.64
CA PRO A 43 -17.87 -19.30 -9.91
C PRO A 43 -16.61 -18.76 -10.61
N LEU A 44 -16.51 -18.95 -11.93
CA LEU A 44 -15.41 -18.44 -12.76
C LEU A 44 -15.38 -16.90 -12.77
N SER A 45 -16.53 -16.27 -13.05
CA SER A 45 -16.67 -14.82 -13.02
C SER A 45 -16.35 -14.23 -11.66
N LYS A 46 -16.82 -14.88 -10.58
CA LYS A 46 -16.55 -14.47 -9.20
C LYS A 46 -15.06 -14.54 -8.90
N LYS A 47 -14.37 -15.61 -9.32
CA LYS A 47 -12.93 -15.77 -9.11
C LYS A 47 -12.14 -14.71 -9.88
N ALA A 48 -12.49 -14.44 -11.13
CA ALA A 48 -11.86 -13.38 -11.93
C ALA A 48 -11.98 -12.00 -11.25
N CYS A 49 -13.19 -11.64 -10.76
CA CYS A 49 -13.38 -10.40 -10.00
C CYS A 49 -12.57 -10.35 -8.71
N LEU A 50 -12.49 -11.46 -7.96
CA LEU A 50 -11.72 -11.52 -6.72
C LEU A 50 -10.21 -11.35 -6.94
N ILE A 51 -9.65 -11.95 -8.00
CA ILE A 51 -8.23 -11.83 -8.36
C ILE A 51 -7.84 -10.37 -8.58
N HIS A 52 -8.68 -9.60 -9.28
CA HIS A 52 -8.43 -8.18 -9.55
C HIS A 52 -9.07 -7.22 -8.52
N GLY A 53 -9.71 -7.73 -7.47
CA GLY A 53 -10.39 -6.90 -6.46
C GLY A 53 -11.55 -6.06 -6.99
N ILE A 54 -12.20 -6.49 -8.08
CA ILE A 54 -13.29 -5.78 -8.75
C ILE A 54 -14.61 -6.06 -8.01
N ASP A 55 -15.36 -5.01 -7.71
CA ASP A 55 -16.72 -5.14 -7.17
C ASP A 55 -17.70 -5.36 -8.33
N PRO A 56 -18.50 -6.45 -8.34
CA PRO A 56 -19.47 -6.70 -9.41
C PRO A 56 -20.50 -5.57 -9.58
N SER A 57 -20.79 -4.79 -8.54
CA SER A 57 -21.70 -3.65 -8.64
C SER A 57 -21.11 -2.49 -9.45
N ALA A 58 -19.79 -2.41 -9.61
CA ALA A 58 -19.14 -1.41 -10.46
C ALA A 58 -19.27 -1.74 -11.96
N LEU A 59 -19.61 -2.99 -12.31
CA LEU A 59 -19.79 -3.43 -13.70
C LEU A 59 -21.23 -3.24 -14.22
N GLN A 60 -22.21 -3.07 -13.33
CA GLN A 60 -23.60 -2.81 -13.73
C GLN A 60 -23.71 -1.50 -14.47
N ASN A 61 -24.52 -1.43 -15.53
CA ASN A 61 -24.77 -0.20 -16.28
C ASN A 61 -25.64 0.77 -15.46
N ARG A 62 -25.28 2.06 -15.41
CA ARG A 62 -26.03 3.12 -14.71
C ARG A 62 -26.48 4.14 -15.73
N GLU A 63 -27.75 4.53 -15.67
CA GLU A 63 -28.30 5.54 -16.56
C GLU A 63 -27.71 6.93 -16.26
N TYR A 64 -27.59 7.77 -17.29
CA TYR A 64 -27.14 9.16 -17.16
C TYR A 64 -27.93 9.93 -16.07
N ALA A 65 -29.25 9.72 -16.02
CA ALA A 65 -30.15 10.33 -15.04
C ALA A 65 -29.81 9.98 -13.58
N SER A 66 -29.12 8.87 -13.32
CA SER A 66 -28.70 8.50 -11.96
C SER A 66 -27.56 9.35 -11.41
N PHE A 67 -26.84 10.08 -12.28
CA PHE A 67 -25.79 11.01 -11.90
C PHE A 67 -26.31 12.44 -11.69
N ALA A 68 -27.57 12.71 -12.03
CA ALA A 68 -28.21 14.00 -11.80
C ALA A 68 -28.34 14.26 -10.30
N ARG A 69 -27.83 15.40 -9.83
CA ARG A 69 -28.07 15.92 -8.48
C ARG A 69 -28.80 17.26 -8.59
N PRO A 70 -29.71 17.59 -7.66
CA PRO A 70 -30.39 18.87 -7.67
C PRO A 70 -29.36 20.02 -7.58
N GLY A 71 -29.40 20.95 -8.53
CA GLY A 71 -28.46 22.08 -8.60
C GLY A 71 -27.08 21.78 -9.19
N LEU A 72 -26.86 20.59 -9.76
CA LEU A 72 -25.61 20.25 -10.43
C LEU A 72 -25.62 20.72 -11.88
N ASP A 73 -24.49 21.29 -12.34
CA ASP A 73 -24.29 21.63 -13.74
C ASP A 73 -24.40 20.37 -14.63
N PRO A 74 -25.20 20.36 -15.70
CA PRO A 74 -25.28 19.23 -16.64
C PRO A 74 -23.91 18.81 -17.20
N GLU A 75 -22.96 19.73 -17.32
CA GLU A 75 -21.60 19.44 -17.78
C GLU A 75 -20.83 18.58 -16.76
N ILE A 76 -20.97 18.88 -15.46
CA ILE A 76 -20.41 18.06 -14.38
C ILE A 76 -21.03 16.66 -14.38
N GLN A 77 -22.34 16.57 -14.60
CA GLN A 77 -23.03 15.29 -14.72
C GLN A 77 -22.49 14.46 -15.90
N THR A 78 -22.20 15.11 -17.01
CA THR A 78 -21.56 14.50 -18.20
C THR A 78 -20.18 13.95 -17.86
N MET A 79 -19.33 14.77 -17.22
CA MET A 79 -18.00 14.33 -16.79
C MET A 79 -18.05 13.09 -15.88
N HIS A 80 -18.96 13.07 -14.90
CA HIS A 80 -19.11 11.91 -14.01
C HIS A 80 -19.54 10.66 -14.77
N TYR A 81 -20.48 10.79 -15.71
CA TYR A 81 -20.98 9.67 -16.49
C TYR A 81 -19.93 9.10 -17.44
N GLU A 82 -19.19 9.95 -18.15
CA GLU A 82 -18.11 9.54 -19.06
C GLU A 82 -17.00 8.81 -18.32
N VAL A 83 -16.54 9.34 -17.19
CA VAL A 83 -15.52 8.69 -16.36
C VAL A 83 -16.02 7.36 -15.82
N TYR A 84 -17.28 7.29 -15.41
CA TYR A 84 -17.90 6.04 -15.00
C TYR A 84 -17.95 5.01 -16.14
N LEU A 85 -18.33 5.39 -17.37
CA LEU A 85 -18.34 4.48 -18.51
C LEU A 85 -16.93 3.96 -18.82
N HIS A 86 -15.96 4.86 -18.92
CA HIS A 86 -14.58 4.50 -19.20
C HIS A 86 -13.99 3.57 -18.13
N THR A 87 -14.23 3.87 -16.86
CA THR A 87 -13.78 3.00 -15.75
C THR A 87 -14.49 1.65 -15.75
N ARG A 88 -15.79 1.62 -16.02
CA ARG A 88 -16.57 0.38 -16.12
C ARG A 88 -16.08 -0.53 -17.24
N GLU A 89 -15.83 0.01 -18.43
CA GLU A 89 -15.29 -0.75 -19.57
C GLU A 89 -13.92 -1.34 -19.26
N LYS A 90 -13.02 -0.52 -18.71
CA LYS A 90 -11.69 -0.96 -18.29
C LYS A 90 -11.74 -2.08 -17.23
N LEU A 91 -12.66 -1.98 -16.27
CA LEU A 91 -12.86 -3.04 -15.27
C LEU A 91 -13.42 -4.32 -15.89
N MET A 92 -14.32 -4.20 -16.87
CA MET A 92 -14.87 -5.34 -17.59
C MET A 92 -13.79 -6.06 -18.42
N GLU A 93 -12.91 -5.32 -19.08
CA GLU A 93 -11.77 -5.88 -19.83
C GLU A 93 -10.81 -6.67 -18.93
N LEU A 94 -10.46 -6.10 -17.77
CA LEU A 94 -9.62 -6.80 -16.78
C LEU A 94 -10.31 -8.08 -16.26
N ALA A 95 -11.62 -8.02 -16.01
CA ALA A 95 -12.37 -9.18 -15.54
C ALA A 95 -12.54 -10.26 -16.62
N SER A 96 -12.74 -9.86 -17.88
CA SER A 96 -12.97 -10.77 -19.01
C SER A 96 -11.69 -11.49 -19.41
N THR A 97 -10.56 -10.77 -19.50
CA THR A 97 -9.24 -11.34 -19.77
C THR A 97 -8.85 -12.39 -18.73
N GLU A 98 -9.07 -12.10 -17.45
CA GLU A 98 -8.76 -13.04 -16.37
C GLU A 98 -9.72 -14.24 -16.34
N ARG A 99 -11.01 -14.03 -16.62
CA ARG A 99 -11.98 -15.14 -16.79
C ARG A 99 -11.55 -16.07 -17.92
N SER A 100 -11.09 -15.53 -19.05
CA SER A 100 -10.60 -16.32 -20.19
C SER A 100 -9.38 -17.15 -19.81
N LYS A 101 -8.41 -16.59 -19.08
CA LYS A 101 -7.26 -17.36 -18.55
C LYS A 101 -7.69 -18.47 -17.59
N LEU A 102 -8.63 -18.19 -16.69
CA LEU A 102 -9.16 -19.21 -15.77
C LEU A 102 -9.88 -20.34 -16.50
N LYS A 103 -10.62 -20.01 -17.57
CA LYS A 103 -11.29 -21.00 -18.42
C LYS A 103 -10.27 -21.88 -19.13
N GLN A 104 -9.25 -21.29 -19.75
CA GLN A 104 -8.15 -22.02 -20.39
C GLN A 104 -7.42 -22.95 -19.40
N HIS A 105 -7.13 -22.48 -18.19
CA HIS A 105 -6.50 -23.30 -17.16
C HIS A 105 -7.40 -24.47 -16.72
N MET A 106 -8.72 -24.28 -16.66
CA MET A 106 -9.65 -25.37 -16.34
C MET A 106 -9.71 -26.40 -17.47
N GLU A 107 -9.74 -25.96 -18.73
CA GLU A 107 -9.76 -26.83 -19.90
C GLU A 107 -8.44 -27.63 -20.03
N ALA A 108 -7.28 -26.96 -19.85
CA ALA A 108 -5.98 -27.61 -19.85
C ALA A 108 -5.85 -28.67 -18.73
N SER A 109 -6.28 -28.34 -17.51
CA SER A 109 -6.28 -29.28 -16.39
C SER A 109 -7.24 -30.47 -16.61
N SER A 110 -8.31 -30.29 -17.39
CA SER A 110 -9.24 -31.37 -17.72
C SER A 110 -8.70 -32.27 -18.83
N MET A 111 -7.87 -31.76 -19.74
CA MET A 111 -7.26 -32.56 -20.82
C MET A 111 -6.02 -33.35 -20.35
N GLU A 112 -5.28 -32.85 -19.36
CA GLU A 112 -4.14 -33.58 -18.75
C GLU A 112 -4.57 -34.70 -17.79
N SER A 113 -5.87 -34.87 -17.54
CA SER A 113 -6.40 -35.94 -16.68
C SER A 113 -6.48 -37.32 -17.38
N GLY A 114 -5.96 -37.43 -18.61
CA GLY A 114 -5.99 -38.65 -19.42
C GLY A 114 -4.74 -39.54 -19.35
N ASP A 115 -3.60 -39.07 -18.83
CA ASP A 115 -2.38 -39.88 -18.78
C ASP A 115 -1.51 -39.55 -17.57
N SER A 116 -1.24 -40.59 -16.79
CA SER A 116 -0.21 -40.74 -15.75
C SER A 116 0.43 -39.47 -15.15
N GLY A 117 -0.17 -38.98 -14.06
CA GLY A 117 0.52 -38.51 -12.84
C GLY A 117 1.90 -37.87 -12.96
N THR A 118 1.96 -36.61 -13.41
CA THR A 118 3.06 -35.69 -13.03
C THR A 118 2.52 -34.28 -12.88
N ILE A 119 2.32 -33.87 -11.62
CA ILE A 119 1.82 -32.53 -11.25
C ILE A 119 2.88 -31.49 -11.63
N GLY A 120 2.63 -30.76 -12.71
CA GLY A 120 3.39 -29.58 -13.11
C GLY A 120 3.04 -28.38 -12.24
N THR A 121 3.55 -28.33 -11.01
CA THR A 121 3.68 -27.07 -10.27
C THR A 121 5.04 -26.46 -10.54
N LEU A 122 5.07 -25.43 -11.39
CA LEU A 122 6.11 -24.41 -11.43
C LEU A 122 6.21 -23.76 -10.03
N SER A 123 6.98 -24.37 -9.14
CA SER A 123 7.38 -23.81 -7.86
C SER A 123 8.75 -24.35 -7.48
N LEU A 124 9.71 -23.45 -7.42
CA LEU A 124 11.14 -23.63 -7.18
C LEU A 124 11.47 -24.13 -5.76
N HIS A 125 10.61 -24.93 -5.10
CA HIS A 125 10.79 -25.37 -3.70
C HIS A 125 10.47 -26.86 -3.46
N GLY A 126 10.40 -27.69 -4.51
CA GLY A 126 9.96 -29.09 -4.42
C GLY A 126 11.02 -30.15 -4.06
N LEU A 127 12.21 -29.79 -3.56
CA LEU A 127 13.28 -30.79 -3.35
C LEU A 127 13.25 -31.52 -1.99
N ASP A 128 12.40 -31.10 -1.05
CA ASP A 128 12.37 -31.71 0.30
C ASP A 128 11.17 -32.66 0.55
N GLU A 129 10.16 -32.68 -0.33
CA GLU A 129 8.91 -33.44 -0.08
C GLU A 129 8.97 -34.92 -0.51
N GLU A 130 9.68 -35.24 -1.60
CA GLU A 130 9.85 -36.64 -2.04
C GLU A 130 10.66 -37.45 -1.01
N GLY A 131 11.65 -36.81 -0.37
CA GLY A 131 12.46 -37.44 0.66
C GLY A 131 11.65 -37.93 1.87
N GLY A 132 10.57 -37.23 2.26
CA GLY A 132 9.72 -37.62 3.38
C GLY A 132 8.84 -38.84 3.09
N ARG A 133 8.26 -38.90 1.88
CA ARG A 133 7.44 -40.05 1.44
C ARG A 133 8.29 -41.29 1.23
N ASP A 134 9.44 -41.12 0.58
CA ASP A 134 10.41 -42.20 0.37
C ASP A 134 11.00 -42.70 1.69
N GLN A 135 11.21 -41.83 2.68
CA GLN A 135 11.65 -42.27 4.01
C GLN A 135 10.62 -43.13 4.72
N ILE A 136 9.33 -42.78 4.66
CA ILE A 136 8.25 -43.59 5.26
C ILE A 136 8.17 -44.96 4.59
N GLU A 137 8.25 -45.02 3.26
CA GLU A 137 8.21 -46.29 2.52
C GLU A 137 9.47 -47.14 2.74
N ASN A 138 10.66 -46.52 2.74
CA ASN A 138 11.92 -47.19 3.05
C ASN A 138 11.93 -47.76 4.46
N GLU A 139 11.30 -47.06 5.42
CA GLU A 139 11.21 -47.54 6.79
C GLU A 139 10.24 -48.71 6.94
N LYS A 140 9.11 -48.72 6.22
CA LYS A 140 8.24 -49.91 6.14
C LYS A 140 9.02 -51.11 5.63
N ARG A 141 9.81 -50.94 4.56
CA ARG A 141 10.69 -51.99 4.03
C ARG A 141 11.76 -52.42 5.04
N ARG A 142 12.32 -51.50 5.83
CA ARG A 142 13.27 -51.83 6.91
C ARG A 142 12.61 -52.66 8.00
N LEU A 143 11.40 -52.29 8.43
CA LEU A 143 10.66 -53.04 9.43
C LEU A 143 10.34 -54.46 8.98
N GLU A 144 9.94 -54.61 7.71
CA GLU A 144 9.71 -55.93 7.13
C GLU A 144 11.00 -56.76 7.09
N LYS A 145 12.14 -56.16 6.71
CA LYS A 145 13.44 -56.83 6.76
C LYS A 145 13.85 -57.24 8.17
N VAL A 146 13.62 -56.40 9.18
CA VAL A 146 13.89 -56.73 10.58
C VAL A 146 13.01 -57.88 11.06
N ALA A 147 11.71 -57.86 10.74
CA ALA A 147 10.79 -58.95 11.07
C ALA A 147 11.24 -60.28 10.41
N ARG A 148 11.62 -60.25 9.13
CA ARG A 148 12.17 -61.42 8.43
C ARG A 148 13.50 -61.90 9.05
N ARG A 149 14.38 -60.99 9.47
CA ARG A 149 15.64 -61.34 10.16
C ARG A 149 15.38 -62.00 11.51
N GLN A 150 14.49 -61.42 12.32
CA GLN A 150 14.07 -62.00 13.60
C GLN A 150 13.49 -63.40 13.39
N GLN A 151 12.63 -63.60 12.38
CA GLN A 151 12.11 -64.93 12.05
C GLN A 151 13.21 -65.92 11.67
N LYS A 152 14.21 -65.50 10.86
CA LYS A 152 15.38 -66.34 10.52
C LYS A 152 16.27 -66.63 11.74
N GLU A 153 16.45 -65.69 12.64
CA GLU A 153 17.20 -65.87 13.88
C GLU A 153 16.49 -66.87 14.80
N LEU A 154 15.17 -66.76 14.97
CA LEU A 154 14.37 -67.74 15.69
C LEU A 154 14.52 -69.15 15.09
N LEU A 155 14.47 -69.27 13.76
CA LEU A 155 14.73 -70.54 13.05
C LEU A 155 16.17 -71.03 13.27
N ARG A 156 17.15 -70.14 13.32
CA ARG A 156 18.56 -70.49 13.55
C ARG A 156 18.80 -70.93 15.00
N MET A 157 18.21 -70.26 15.99
CA MET A 157 18.25 -70.68 17.39
C MET A 157 17.61 -72.06 17.54
N LEU A 158 16.49 -72.30 16.88
CA LEU A 158 15.81 -73.60 16.86
C LEU A 158 16.66 -74.69 16.20
N ALA A 159 17.32 -74.38 15.09
CA ALA A 159 18.25 -75.30 14.42
C ALA A 159 19.51 -75.56 15.26
N PHE A 160 20.04 -74.52 15.91
CA PHE A 160 21.16 -74.65 16.85
C PHE A 160 20.78 -75.48 18.05
N GLU A 161 19.60 -75.27 18.65
CA GLU A 161 19.13 -76.09 19.75
C GLU A 161 18.85 -77.52 19.31
N SER A 162 18.30 -77.74 18.11
CA SER A 162 18.11 -79.11 17.58
C SER A 162 19.47 -79.82 17.43
N LYS A 163 20.50 -79.11 16.97
CA LYS A 163 21.87 -79.62 16.89
C LYS A 163 22.50 -79.77 18.27
N SER A 164 22.31 -78.82 19.18
CA SER A 164 22.87 -78.82 20.53
C SER A 164 22.18 -79.85 21.41
N ALA A 165 20.89 -80.13 21.24
CA ALA A 165 20.19 -81.24 21.87
C ALA A 165 20.73 -82.57 21.34
N ALA A 166 20.98 -82.71 20.04
CA ALA A 166 21.62 -83.90 19.47
C ALA A 166 23.08 -84.05 19.94
N ILE A 167 23.82 -82.96 20.07
CA ILE A 167 25.19 -82.93 20.60
C ILE A 167 25.17 -83.20 22.09
N ASN A 168 24.27 -82.62 22.88
CA ASN A 168 24.13 -82.88 24.31
C ASN A 168 23.62 -84.28 24.57
N GLU A 169 22.83 -84.87 23.69
CA GLU A 169 22.49 -86.30 23.75
C GLU A 169 23.75 -87.15 23.47
N LYS A 170 24.56 -86.78 22.48
CA LYS A 170 25.86 -87.44 22.21
C LYS A 170 26.90 -87.20 23.31
N MET A 171 26.91 -86.01 23.92
CA MET A 171 27.80 -85.60 24.99
C MET A 171 27.32 -86.16 26.32
N LYS A 172 26.03 -86.34 26.55
CA LYS A 172 25.49 -87.09 27.69
C LYS A 172 25.83 -88.56 27.52
N LYS A 173 25.69 -89.13 26.32
CA LYS A 173 26.22 -90.48 26.02
C LYS A 173 27.74 -90.57 26.28
N ARG A 174 28.52 -89.58 25.84
CA ARG A 174 29.98 -89.51 26.08
C ARG A 174 30.36 -89.12 27.51
N ALA A 175 29.53 -88.39 28.25
CA ALA A 175 29.74 -87.95 29.63
C ALA A 175 29.21 -88.99 30.61
N ASP A 176 28.25 -89.84 30.24
CA ASP A 176 27.99 -91.10 30.91
C ASP A 176 29.22 -92.02 30.70
N GLU A 177 29.86 -91.98 29.52
CA GLU A 177 31.14 -92.65 29.21
C GLU A 177 32.38 -91.99 29.87
N GLN A 178 32.37 -90.66 30.07
CA GLN A 178 33.48 -89.89 30.64
C GLN A 178 33.32 -89.69 32.14
N ALA A 179 32.13 -89.68 32.73
CA ALA A 179 31.93 -89.74 34.18
C ALA A 179 32.47 -91.05 34.74
N GLN A 180 32.40 -92.14 33.95
CA GLN A 180 33.15 -93.36 34.20
C GLN A 180 34.69 -93.15 34.16
N ARG A 181 35.19 -92.16 33.42
CA ARG A 181 36.64 -91.80 33.30
C ARG A 181 37.09 -90.60 34.16
N GLU A 182 36.18 -89.75 34.65
CA GLU A 182 36.44 -88.52 35.41
C GLU A 182 36.29 -88.73 36.91
N LEU A 183 35.60 -89.80 37.35
CA LEU A 183 35.82 -90.39 38.68
C LEU A 183 37.31 -90.70 38.92
N GLN A 184 38.12 -90.81 37.85
CA GLN A 184 39.57 -90.98 37.91
C GLN A 184 40.38 -89.67 37.79
N ARG A 185 39.81 -88.53 37.34
CA ARG A 185 40.54 -87.26 37.13
C ARG A 185 40.12 -86.10 38.04
N GLU A 186 38.98 -86.21 38.74
CA GLU A 186 38.54 -85.24 39.76
C GLU A 186 39.55 -85.11 40.93
N LYS A 187 40.47 -86.08 41.06
CA LYS A 187 41.63 -86.01 41.96
C LYS A 187 42.70 -84.98 41.55
N GLU A 188 42.75 -84.51 40.29
CA GLU A 188 43.85 -83.66 39.79
C GLU A 188 43.51 -82.18 39.57
N LYS A 189 42.23 -81.80 39.43
CA LYS A 189 41.86 -80.43 39.01
C LYS A 189 41.64 -79.44 40.15
N ARG A 190 41.48 -79.91 41.39
CA ARG A 190 41.36 -79.06 42.59
C ARG A 190 42.59 -78.14 42.84
N GLN A 191 43.70 -78.38 42.15
CA GLN A 191 44.94 -77.60 42.30
C GLN A 191 45.11 -76.41 41.35
N ARG A 192 44.29 -76.23 40.29
CA ARG A 192 44.55 -75.18 39.28
C ARG A 192 43.64 -73.95 39.38
N ASP A 193 42.51 -74.04 40.07
CA ASP A 193 41.52 -72.95 40.13
C ASP A 193 41.86 -71.84 41.17
N LEU A 194 43.00 -71.95 41.85
CA LEU A 194 43.52 -70.92 42.78
C LEU A 194 44.26 -69.77 42.07
N LYS A 195 44.60 -69.90 40.77
CA LYS A 195 45.51 -68.94 40.07
C LYS A 195 44.82 -67.96 39.10
N ALA A 196 43.52 -68.12 38.83
CA ALA A 196 42.81 -67.26 37.86
C ALA A 196 42.11 -66.03 38.50
N ALA A 197 42.22 -65.85 39.82
CA ALA A 197 41.60 -64.75 40.55
C ALA A 197 42.38 -63.42 40.48
N GLU A 198 43.61 -63.41 39.97
CA GLU A 198 44.48 -62.21 40.00
C GLU A 198 44.37 -61.30 38.75
N GLU A 199 43.89 -61.79 37.60
CA GLU A 199 43.84 -61.00 36.35
C GLU A 199 42.65 -60.01 36.28
N ALA A 200 41.75 -60.02 37.25
CA ALA A 200 40.59 -59.12 37.30
C ALA A 200 40.97 -57.67 37.71
N ARG A 201 42.18 -57.43 38.23
CA ARG A 201 42.56 -56.13 38.84
C ARG A 201 43.15 -55.09 37.87
N ILE A 202 43.51 -55.46 36.64
CA ILE A 202 44.24 -54.56 35.71
C ILE A 202 43.31 -53.74 34.79
N ARG A 203 42.01 -54.05 34.76
CA ARG A 203 41.06 -53.43 33.81
C ARG A 203 40.41 -52.12 34.32
N GLU A 204 40.74 -51.67 35.53
CA GLU A 204 40.13 -50.49 36.18
C GLU A 204 40.91 -49.18 36.01
N LEU A 205 42.17 -49.22 35.52
CA LEU A 205 43.04 -48.03 35.39
C LEU A 205 42.92 -47.26 34.06
N ARG A 206 42.17 -47.76 33.07
CA ARG A 206 42.06 -47.12 31.73
C ARG A 206 40.89 -46.15 31.56
N LYS A 207 40.01 -46.04 32.55
CA LYS A 207 38.74 -45.30 32.42
C LYS A 207 38.78 -43.85 32.90
N LYS A 208 39.92 -43.37 33.41
CA LYS A 208 40.03 -42.08 34.12
C LYS A 208 40.75 -40.97 33.34
N ALA A 209 41.13 -41.21 32.09
CA ALA A 209 41.93 -40.26 31.28
C ALA A 209 41.13 -39.50 30.20
N ASP A 210 39.93 -39.95 29.86
CA ASP A 210 39.14 -39.39 28.75
C ASP A 210 38.17 -38.27 29.18
N GLU A 211 37.87 -38.15 30.47
CA GLU A 211 36.86 -37.23 31.00
C GLU A 211 37.36 -35.77 31.18
N GLU A 212 38.68 -35.51 31.19
CA GLU A 212 39.22 -34.15 31.40
C GLU A 212 39.43 -33.33 30.11
N ARG A 213 39.41 -33.95 28.92
CA ARG A 213 39.59 -33.23 27.62
C ARG A 213 38.34 -32.52 27.12
N GLU A 214 37.14 -32.96 27.49
CA GLU A 214 35.88 -32.37 26.99
C GLU A 214 35.51 -31.05 27.69
N ALA A 215 35.93 -30.84 28.94
CA ALA A 215 35.59 -29.65 29.73
C ALA A 215 36.27 -28.35 29.23
N HIS A 216 37.44 -28.45 28.58
CA HIS A 216 38.21 -27.28 28.11
C HIS A 216 37.66 -26.68 26.80
N LEU A 217 37.02 -27.49 25.95
CA LEU A 217 36.51 -27.10 24.63
C LEU A 217 35.22 -26.25 24.69
N GLN A 218 34.43 -26.35 25.76
CA GLN A 218 33.20 -25.56 25.93
C GLN A 218 33.49 -24.11 26.32
N ARG A 219 34.56 -23.85 27.07
CA ARG A 219 34.91 -22.50 27.58
C ARG A 219 35.39 -21.55 26.48
N LEU A 220 36.08 -22.08 25.46
CA LEU A 220 36.59 -21.32 24.30
C LEU A 220 35.48 -20.85 23.33
N LYS A 221 34.39 -21.62 23.18
CA LYS A 221 33.28 -21.27 22.28
C LYS A 221 32.45 -20.08 22.77
N MET A 222 32.40 -19.86 24.08
CA MET A 222 31.63 -18.79 24.70
C MET A 222 32.31 -17.41 24.56
N GLN A 223 33.65 -17.35 24.57
CA GLN A 223 34.39 -16.09 24.41
C GLN A 223 34.32 -15.53 22.99
N GLN A 224 34.29 -16.39 21.96
CA GLN A 224 34.20 -15.96 20.56
C GLN A 224 32.83 -15.35 20.17
N GLN A 225 31.76 -15.66 20.91
CA GLN A 225 30.44 -15.05 20.68
C GLN A 225 30.37 -13.62 21.22
N PHE A 226 31.00 -13.35 22.37
CA PHE A 226 31.01 -12.03 22.99
C PHE A 226 31.76 -10.96 22.17
N GLU A 227 32.84 -11.35 21.47
CA GLU A 227 33.60 -10.42 20.62
C GLU A 227 32.90 -10.04 19.31
N ARG A 228 32.04 -10.93 18.78
CA ARG A 228 31.23 -10.64 17.59
C ARG A 228 30.12 -9.62 17.88
N ASP A 229 29.46 -9.76 19.02
CA ASP A 229 28.38 -8.85 19.42
C ASP A 229 28.88 -7.43 19.73
N LYS A 230 30.10 -7.29 20.29
CA LYS A 230 30.73 -5.98 20.55
C LYS A 230 31.04 -5.20 19.27
N LYS A 231 31.43 -5.86 18.18
CA LYS A 231 31.72 -5.22 16.89
C LYS A 231 30.44 -4.75 16.17
N ILE A 232 29.35 -5.51 16.29
CA ILE A 232 28.04 -5.16 15.70
C ILE A 232 27.44 -3.92 16.38
N GLN A 233 27.62 -3.76 17.70
CA GLN A 233 27.18 -2.55 18.41
C GLN A 233 27.95 -1.29 18.01
N GLN A 234 29.27 -1.39 17.78
CA GLN A 234 30.09 -0.25 17.39
C GLN A 234 29.77 0.26 15.98
N GLN A 235 29.43 -0.63 15.04
CA GLN A 235 29.01 -0.25 13.69
C GLN A 235 27.66 0.49 13.70
N LYS A 236 26.66 -0.02 14.44
CA LYS A 236 25.36 0.66 14.60
C LYS A 236 25.48 2.06 15.21
N ALA A 237 26.39 2.25 16.19
CA ALA A 237 26.62 3.55 16.80
C ALA A 237 27.29 4.57 15.87
N MET A 238 28.06 4.11 14.87
CA MET A 238 28.68 4.99 13.86
C MET A 238 27.67 5.40 12.79
N GLU A 239 26.82 4.47 12.34
CA GLU A 239 25.73 4.74 11.40
C GLU A 239 24.70 5.73 11.97
N GLU A 240 24.37 5.59 13.27
CA GLU A 240 23.44 6.52 13.95
C GLU A 240 24.01 7.95 14.05
N LYS A 241 25.33 8.08 14.29
CA LYS A 241 26.01 9.39 14.29
C LYS A 241 26.02 10.03 12.90
N GLU A 242 26.12 9.25 11.84
CA GLU A 242 26.10 9.73 10.46
C GLU A 242 24.70 10.17 10.03
N HIS A 243 23.67 9.40 10.39
CA HIS A 243 22.27 9.76 10.17
C HIS A 243 21.90 11.07 10.89
N LYS A 244 22.41 11.26 12.13
CA LYS A 244 22.22 12.51 12.89
C LYS A 244 22.89 13.72 12.27
N LYS A 245 24.06 13.55 11.61
CA LYS A 245 24.72 14.64 10.87
C LYS A 245 23.96 15.00 9.59
N ARG A 246 23.44 14.02 8.86
CA ARG A 246 22.65 14.24 7.64
C ARG A 246 21.33 14.97 7.93
N ALA A 247 20.63 14.60 9.00
CA ALA A 247 19.40 15.27 9.42
C ALA A 247 19.62 16.76 9.77
N ARG A 248 20.73 17.09 10.46
CA ARG A 248 21.09 18.49 10.77
C ARG A 248 21.43 19.31 9.53
N ALA A 249 22.07 18.71 8.52
CA ALA A 249 22.38 19.39 7.27
C ALA A 249 21.11 19.71 6.45
N GLU A 250 20.15 18.78 6.41
CA GLU A 250 18.86 19.00 5.73
C GLU A 250 18.02 20.07 6.44
N GLU A 251 18.05 20.12 7.77
CA GLU A 251 17.38 21.15 8.57
C GLU A 251 17.97 22.55 8.32
N GLN A 252 19.30 22.68 8.24
CA GLN A 252 19.97 23.93 7.86
C GLN A 252 19.64 24.38 6.44
N MET A 253 19.44 23.46 5.50
CA MET A 253 19.02 23.79 4.13
C MET A 253 17.56 24.27 4.07
N ARG A 254 16.67 23.72 4.91
CA ARG A 254 15.30 24.24 5.05
C ARG A 254 15.29 25.64 5.66
N ALA A 255 16.11 25.89 6.69
CA ALA A 255 16.26 27.20 7.32
C ALA A 255 16.76 28.27 6.32
N LYS A 256 17.83 27.99 5.56
CA LYS A 256 18.33 28.91 4.51
C LYS A 256 17.30 29.23 3.43
N LYS A 257 16.44 28.26 3.09
CA LYS A 257 15.36 28.46 2.11
C LYS A 257 14.24 29.34 2.65
N GLN A 258 13.94 29.25 3.95
CA GLN A 258 13.01 30.14 4.65
C GLN A 258 13.57 31.56 4.75
N GLU A 259 14.84 31.72 5.13
CA GLU A 259 15.52 33.04 5.18
C GLU A 259 15.54 33.74 3.80
N LEU A 260 15.78 32.99 2.73
CA LEU A 260 15.71 33.53 1.35
C LEU A 260 14.30 34.00 0.99
N TYR A 261 13.27 33.29 1.44
CA TYR A 261 11.87 33.66 1.21
C TYR A 261 11.49 34.91 2.01
N GLU A 262 11.89 34.98 3.28
CA GLU A 262 11.69 36.17 4.13
C GLU A 262 12.39 37.41 3.55
N MET A 263 13.62 37.26 3.05
CA MET A 263 14.36 38.33 2.39
C MET A 263 13.70 38.78 1.08
N GLN A 264 13.12 37.86 0.29
CA GLN A 264 12.37 38.22 -0.92
C GLN A 264 11.08 38.97 -0.58
N THR A 265 10.33 38.52 0.43
CA THR A 265 9.11 39.19 0.89
C THR A 265 9.43 40.59 1.46
N LYS A 266 10.53 40.71 2.22
CA LYS A 266 11.00 42.00 2.76
C LYS A 266 11.40 42.98 1.64
N ARG A 267 12.06 42.50 0.58
CA ARG A 267 12.39 43.32 -0.60
C ARG A 267 11.15 43.81 -1.35
N ILE A 268 10.11 42.99 -1.44
CA ILE A 268 8.84 43.37 -2.11
C ILE A 268 8.11 44.45 -1.29
N LEU A 269 8.05 44.28 0.04
CA LEU A 269 7.47 45.27 0.95
C LEU A 269 8.23 46.60 0.94
N GLU A 270 9.56 46.58 0.98
CA GLU A 270 10.37 47.82 0.87
C GLU A 270 10.18 48.52 -0.49
N LYS A 271 10.02 47.74 -1.57
CA LYS A 271 9.76 48.30 -2.90
C LYS A 271 8.40 49.00 -2.98
N GLN A 272 7.36 48.39 -2.39
CA GLN A 272 6.04 49.00 -2.27
C GLN A 272 6.06 50.26 -1.39
N GLN A 273 6.79 50.24 -0.27
CA GLN A 273 6.93 51.41 0.60
C GLN A 273 7.64 52.57 -0.10
N ARG A 274 8.73 52.32 -0.86
CA ARG A 274 9.40 53.38 -1.64
C ARG A 274 8.53 53.95 -2.75
N GLU A 275 7.71 53.13 -3.38
CA GLU A 275 6.79 53.58 -4.44
C GLU A 275 5.68 54.48 -3.86
N ILE A 276 5.15 54.13 -2.70
CA ILE A 276 4.20 54.98 -1.95
C ILE A 276 4.86 56.29 -1.55
N GLU A 277 6.09 56.25 -1.06
CA GLU A 277 6.85 57.43 -0.63
C GLU A 277 7.18 58.37 -1.81
N GLN A 278 7.49 57.81 -2.99
CA GLN A 278 7.67 58.58 -4.22
C GLN A 278 6.37 59.24 -4.69
N LYS A 279 5.24 58.53 -4.68
CA LYS A 279 3.92 59.10 -5.04
C LYS A 279 3.51 60.23 -4.09
N MET A 280 3.81 60.09 -2.79
CA MET A 280 3.56 61.14 -1.79
C MET A 280 4.45 62.38 -2.01
N LYS A 281 5.74 62.19 -2.33
CA LYS A 281 6.65 63.31 -2.65
C LYS A 281 6.23 64.04 -3.93
N GLU A 282 5.79 63.31 -4.95
CA GLU A 282 5.34 63.88 -6.23
C GLU A 282 4.02 64.67 -6.08
N ARG A 283 3.10 64.18 -5.25
CA ARG A 283 1.86 64.90 -4.89
C ARG A 283 2.17 66.21 -4.15
N ASN A 284 3.04 66.16 -3.14
CA ASN A 284 3.39 67.34 -2.34
C ASN A 284 4.13 68.40 -3.18
N ALA A 285 4.94 67.99 -4.16
CA ALA A 285 5.58 68.92 -5.10
C ALA A 285 4.57 69.63 -6.02
N LYS A 286 3.54 68.91 -6.49
CA LYS A 286 2.45 69.48 -7.30
C LYS A 286 1.54 70.43 -6.50
N GLU A 287 1.44 70.23 -5.19
CA GLU A 287 0.65 71.08 -4.28
C GLU A 287 1.37 72.40 -4.00
N ARG A 288 2.68 72.37 -3.67
CA ARG A 288 3.49 73.58 -3.51
C ARG A 288 3.54 74.47 -4.75
N ALA A 289 3.65 73.86 -5.94
CA ALA A 289 3.63 74.60 -7.21
C ALA A 289 2.29 75.29 -7.52
N LYS A 290 1.19 74.85 -6.89
CA LYS A 290 -0.12 75.52 -6.98
C LYS A 290 -0.26 76.65 -5.96
N GLU A 291 0.30 76.50 -4.77
CA GLU A 291 0.31 77.53 -3.74
C GLU A 291 1.14 78.76 -4.17
N GLU A 292 2.34 78.54 -4.74
CA GLU A 292 3.21 79.63 -5.24
C GLU A 292 2.53 80.46 -6.37
N LYS A 293 1.70 79.81 -7.21
CA LYS A 293 0.91 80.51 -8.25
C LYS A 293 -0.28 81.30 -7.68
N GLY A 294 -0.78 80.92 -6.50
CA GLY A 294 -1.86 81.61 -5.81
C GLY A 294 -1.38 82.89 -5.11
N GLU A 295 -0.18 82.87 -4.56
CA GLU A 295 0.42 84.01 -3.85
C GLU A 295 0.80 85.16 -4.81
N LEU A 296 1.32 84.82 -6.00
CA LEU A 296 1.66 85.82 -7.03
C LEU A 296 0.43 86.60 -7.55
N LYS A 297 -0.74 85.96 -7.56
CA LYS A 297 -2.00 86.57 -8.02
C LYS A 297 -2.61 87.51 -6.98
N ARG A 298 -2.43 87.23 -5.68
CA ARG A 298 -2.92 88.06 -4.57
C ARG A 298 -2.14 89.37 -4.43
N LEU A 299 -0.86 89.39 -4.79
CA LEU A 299 -0.04 90.61 -4.73
C LEU A 299 -0.41 91.63 -5.83
N VAL A 300 -0.79 91.16 -7.02
CA VAL A 300 -1.16 92.00 -8.16
C VAL A 300 -2.53 92.66 -7.97
N ASP A 301 -3.50 91.93 -7.43
CA ASP A 301 -4.86 92.45 -7.20
C ASP A 301 -4.90 93.53 -6.08
N ALA A 302 -3.99 93.45 -5.10
CA ALA A 302 -3.86 94.45 -4.04
C ALA A 302 -3.35 95.81 -4.57
N GLN A 303 -2.42 95.82 -5.54
CA GLN A 303 -1.88 97.04 -6.12
C GLN A 303 -2.88 97.78 -7.03
N VAL A 304 -3.79 97.05 -7.69
CA VAL A 304 -4.84 97.65 -8.54
C VAL A 304 -5.98 98.28 -7.72
N ALA A 305 -6.25 97.77 -6.52
CA ALA A 305 -7.27 98.31 -5.62
C ALA A 305 -6.86 99.67 -4.99
N GLU A 306 -5.56 99.87 -4.76
CA GLU A 306 -5.03 101.10 -4.15
C GLU A 306 -5.01 102.28 -5.14
N ALA A 307 -4.78 102.02 -6.43
CA ALA A 307 -4.81 103.03 -7.49
C ALA A 307 -6.23 103.62 -7.73
N LYS A 308 -7.28 102.79 -7.60
CA LYS A 308 -8.68 103.22 -7.80
C LYS A 308 -9.24 104.08 -6.65
N ARG A 309 -8.60 104.07 -5.47
CA ARG A 309 -9.02 104.86 -4.30
C ARG A 309 -8.58 106.33 -4.38
N LYS A 310 -7.47 106.62 -5.06
CA LYS A 310 -6.93 107.99 -5.22
C LYS A 310 -7.70 108.81 -6.25
N GLU A 311 -8.14 108.20 -7.35
CA GLU A 311 -8.88 108.88 -8.44
C GLU A 311 -10.31 109.31 -8.04
N ALA A 312 -10.88 108.70 -6.99
CA ALA A 312 -12.22 109.03 -6.50
C ALA A 312 -12.24 110.24 -5.54
N GLN A 313 -11.12 110.56 -4.89
CA GLN A 313 -11.02 111.71 -3.97
C GLN A 313 -10.90 113.05 -4.74
N GLU A 314 -10.21 113.06 -5.89
CA GLU A 314 -10.01 114.26 -6.71
C GLU A 314 -11.31 114.76 -7.39
N ARG A 315 -12.30 113.89 -7.61
CA ARG A 315 -13.61 114.26 -8.20
C ARG A 315 -14.55 114.95 -7.22
N ILE A 316 -14.34 114.78 -5.91
CA ILE A 316 -15.21 115.35 -4.87
C ILE A 316 -14.82 116.81 -4.58
N GLU A 317 -13.53 117.16 -4.71
CA GLU A 317 -13.03 118.53 -4.49
C GLU A 317 -13.36 119.49 -5.65
N ALA A 318 -13.47 118.98 -6.88
CA ALA A 318 -13.79 119.80 -8.06
C ALA A 318 -15.27 120.26 -8.09
N ASN A 319 -16.20 119.46 -7.56
CA ASN A 319 -17.64 119.75 -7.57
C ASN A 319 -18.09 120.74 -6.50
N LEU A 320 -17.29 120.98 -5.45
CA LEU A 320 -17.60 121.94 -4.38
C LEU A 320 -17.37 123.41 -4.78
N LYS A 321 -16.56 123.68 -5.82
CA LYS A 321 -16.30 125.05 -6.32
C LYS A 321 -17.36 125.55 -7.32
N ALA A 322 -18.02 124.65 -8.05
CA ALA A 322 -19.03 125.00 -9.05
C ALA A 322 -20.41 125.36 -8.45
N ALA A 323 -20.64 125.06 -7.17
CA ALA A 323 -21.93 125.26 -6.50
C ALA A 323 -22.14 126.69 -5.95
N ARG A 324 -21.10 127.54 -5.90
CA ARG A 324 -21.19 128.88 -5.29
C ARG A 324 -21.61 130.01 -6.24
N THR A 325 -21.67 129.78 -7.56
CA THR A 325 -21.96 130.83 -8.56
C THR A 325 -23.40 130.84 -9.06
N LYS A 326 -24.29 129.96 -8.56
CA LYS A 326 -25.67 129.78 -9.07
C LYS A 326 -26.77 130.22 -8.10
N GLU A 327 -26.45 131.06 -7.11
CA GLU A 327 -27.40 131.45 -6.06
C GLU A 327 -28.16 132.77 -6.34
N GLU A 328 -27.74 133.58 -7.31
CA GLU A 328 -28.32 134.92 -7.56
C GLU A 328 -29.52 134.94 -8.55
N GLU A 329 -29.72 133.90 -9.35
CA GLU A 329 -30.78 133.86 -10.39
C GLU A 329 -32.17 133.37 -9.90
N LYS A 330 -32.42 133.39 -8.57
CA LYS A 330 -33.52 132.60 -7.97
C LYS A 330 -34.79 133.34 -7.55
N ARG A 331 -34.95 134.67 -7.70
CA ARG A 331 -36.11 135.36 -7.09
C ARG A 331 -37.28 135.79 -7.99
N ALA A 332 -37.10 135.94 -9.30
CA ALA A 332 -38.22 136.25 -10.22
C ALA A 332 -38.72 135.03 -11.03
N ALA A 333 -37.92 133.97 -11.12
CA ALA A 333 -38.28 132.75 -11.85
C ALA A 333 -39.21 131.81 -11.06
N LEU A 334 -39.56 132.12 -9.80
CA LEU A 334 -40.11 131.15 -8.85
C LEU A 334 -41.62 130.83 -9.03
N LEU A 335 -42.41 131.75 -9.58
CA LEU A 335 -43.87 131.56 -9.78
C LEU A 335 -44.23 131.00 -11.17
N ASP A 336 -43.57 131.44 -12.24
CA ASP A 336 -43.74 130.85 -13.59
C ASP A 336 -43.00 129.51 -13.74
N LYS A 337 -42.00 129.24 -12.87
CA LYS A 337 -41.45 127.89 -12.69
C LYS A 337 -42.43 126.96 -12.00
N GLN A 338 -43.28 127.38 -11.06
CA GLN A 338 -44.12 126.41 -10.31
C GLN A 338 -45.15 125.69 -11.19
N SER A 339 -45.83 126.39 -12.12
CA SER A 339 -46.78 125.76 -13.05
C SER A 339 -46.10 124.89 -14.10
N LYS A 340 -45.04 125.41 -14.75
CA LYS A 340 -44.23 124.66 -15.72
C LYS A 340 -43.47 123.51 -15.06
N HIS A 341 -43.09 123.63 -13.79
CA HIS A 341 -42.47 122.57 -12.99
C HIS A 341 -43.50 121.52 -12.60
N ASP A 342 -44.73 121.87 -12.26
CA ASP A 342 -45.76 120.89 -11.94
C ASP A 342 -46.22 120.11 -13.18
N GLU A 343 -46.36 120.76 -14.34
CA GLU A 343 -46.62 120.08 -15.62
C GLU A 343 -45.42 119.25 -16.09
N MET A 344 -44.20 119.77 -15.94
CA MET A 344 -42.97 119.02 -16.18
C MET A 344 -42.86 117.84 -15.21
N MET A 345 -43.23 117.99 -13.94
CA MET A 345 -43.21 116.93 -12.94
C MET A 345 -44.30 115.89 -13.20
N ALA A 346 -45.46 116.28 -13.72
CA ALA A 346 -46.50 115.36 -14.14
C ALA A 346 -46.06 114.54 -15.36
N ARG A 347 -45.43 115.16 -16.37
CA ARG A 347 -44.80 114.45 -17.50
C ARG A 347 -43.65 113.56 -17.05
N ILE A 348 -42.74 114.05 -16.21
CA ILE A 348 -41.64 113.26 -15.63
C ILE A 348 -42.18 112.10 -14.78
N LYS A 349 -43.30 112.27 -14.06
CA LYS A 349 -43.94 111.18 -13.31
C LYS A 349 -44.54 110.14 -14.25
N GLN A 350 -45.23 110.54 -15.31
CA GLN A 350 -45.77 109.61 -16.32
C GLN A 350 -44.65 108.90 -17.11
N GLU A 351 -43.61 109.62 -17.51
CA GLU A 351 -42.40 109.07 -18.12
C GLU A 351 -41.68 108.11 -17.15
N LYS A 352 -41.54 108.46 -15.87
CA LYS A 352 -40.98 107.53 -14.85
C LYS A 352 -41.85 106.30 -14.63
N ILE A 353 -43.18 106.43 -14.66
CA ILE A 353 -44.10 105.29 -14.51
C ILE A 353 -44.00 104.37 -15.72
N THR A 354 -44.01 104.91 -16.93
CA THR A 354 -43.85 104.12 -18.16
C THR A 354 -42.46 103.52 -18.29
N GLU A 355 -41.42 104.23 -17.87
CA GLU A 355 -40.05 103.73 -17.80
C GLU A 355 -39.91 102.62 -16.76
N MET A 356 -40.52 102.77 -15.58
CA MET A 356 -40.58 101.72 -14.55
C MET A 356 -41.35 100.49 -15.04
N GLN A 357 -42.48 100.66 -15.74
CA GLN A 357 -43.25 99.56 -16.33
C GLN A 357 -42.44 98.83 -17.40
N LYS A 358 -41.80 99.57 -18.31
CA LYS A 358 -40.92 99.00 -19.33
C LYS A 358 -39.73 98.27 -18.70
N GLN A 359 -39.19 98.80 -17.60
CA GLN A 359 -38.11 98.16 -16.83
C GLN A 359 -38.60 96.90 -16.09
N GLN A 360 -39.82 96.91 -15.54
CA GLN A 360 -40.46 95.73 -14.94
C GLN A 360 -40.71 94.64 -15.99
N GLU A 361 -41.19 94.99 -17.19
CA GLU A 361 -41.39 94.04 -18.29
C GLU A 361 -40.06 93.45 -18.78
N GLN A 362 -39.02 94.28 -18.91
CA GLN A 362 -37.67 93.82 -19.24
C GLN A 362 -37.10 92.88 -18.17
N ASN A 363 -37.29 93.22 -16.89
CA ASN A 363 -36.87 92.37 -15.76
C ASN A 363 -37.66 91.05 -15.74
N ALA A 364 -38.98 91.08 -15.94
CA ALA A 364 -39.81 89.88 -16.01
C ALA A 364 -39.45 88.99 -17.22
N ALA A 365 -39.13 89.59 -18.37
CA ALA A 365 -38.64 88.87 -19.54
C ALA A 365 -37.27 88.22 -19.28
N MET A 366 -36.36 88.93 -18.61
CA MET A 366 -35.06 88.40 -18.17
C MET A 366 -35.20 87.27 -17.15
N GLU A 367 -36.13 87.39 -16.19
CA GLU A 367 -36.43 86.33 -15.23
C GLU A 367 -37.04 85.09 -15.91
N ARG A 368 -37.94 85.27 -16.87
CA ARG A 368 -38.47 84.14 -17.69
C ARG A 368 -37.34 83.44 -18.45
N LYS A 369 -36.40 84.19 -19.03
CA LYS A 369 -35.20 83.61 -19.69
C LYS A 369 -34.32 82.87 -18.69
N ARG A 370 -34.06 83.45 -17.52
CA ARG A 370 -33.28 82.83 -16.43
C ARG A 370 -33.92 81.53 -15.94
N LYS A 371 -35.25 81.51 -15.75
CA LYS A 371 -36.01 80.32 -15.33
C LYS A 371 -35.95 79.21 -16.39
N LYS A 372 -36.12 79.54 -17.68
CA LYS A 372 -35.97 78.58 -18.78
C LYS A 372 -34.55 78.02 -18.87
N MET A 373 -33.52 78.86 -18.73
CA MET A 373 -32.11 78.43 -18.69
C MET A 373 -31.85 77.48 -17.52
N LEU A 374 -32.37 77.79 -16.33
CA LEU A 374 -32.21 76.95 -15.14
C LEU A 374 -32.94 75.60 -15.27
N GLN A 375 -34.13 75.58 -15.88
CA GLN A 375 -34.82 74.33 -16.20
C GLN A 375 -34.06 73.49 -17.23
N MET A 376 -33.51 74.11 -18.27
CA MET A 376 -32.66 73.42 -19.25
C MET A 376 -31.39 72.87 -18.61
N ALA A 377 -30.78 73.61 -17.68
CA ALA A 377 -29.62 73.15 -16.91
C ALA A 377 -29.99 71.93 -16.03
N ARG A 378 -31.11 71.97 -15.30
CA ARG A 378 -31.60 70.84 -14.49
C ARG A 378 -31.89 69.60 -15.35
N LYS A 379 -32.57 69.76 -16.49
CA LYS A 379 -32.83 68.65 -17.41
C LYS A 379 -31.55 68.03 -17.95
N LYS A 380 -30.53 68.84 -18.27
CA LYS A 380 -29.21 68.34 -18.68
C LYS A 380 -28.50 67.60 -17.55
N GLU A 381 -28.60 68.09 -16.32
CA GLU A 381 -28.04 67.43 -15.14
C GLU A 381 -28.73 66.09 -14.85
N GLU A 382 -30.06 66.04 -14.93
CA GLU A 382 -30.84 64.80 -14.80
C GLU A 382 -30.48 63.78 -15.89
N ALA A 383 -30.40 64.21 -17.16
CA ALA A 383 -29.97 63.34 -18.25
C ALA A 383 -28.56 62.78 -18.02
N LEU A 384 -27.61 63.59 -17.54
CA LEU A 384 -26.27 63.12 -17.19
C LEU A 384 -26.28 62.12 -16.03
N LYS A 385 -27.14 62.33 -15.01
CA LYS A 385 -27.29 61.38 -13.90
C LYS A 385 -27.85 60.05 -14.39
N ASP A 386 -28.84 60.07 -15.27
CA ASP A 386 -29.45 58.86 -15.81
C ASP A 386 -28.48 58.11 -16.74
N ASP A 387 -27.68 58.84 -17.54
CA ASP A 387 -26.60 58.25 -18.33
C ASP A 387 -25.54 57.56 -17.45
N VAL A 388 -25.17 58.18 -16.32
CA VAL A 388 -24.22 57.60 -15.37
C VAL A 388 -24.81 56.36 -14.69
N LYS A 389 -26.08 56.41 -14.25
CA LYS A 389 -26.77 55.24 -13.69
C LYS A 389 -26.86 54.09 -14.68
N SER A 390 -27.24 54.38 -15.93
CA SER A 390 -27.31 53.38 -17.01
C SER A 390 -25.95 52.71 -17.27
N LYS A 391 -24.85 53.46 -17.15
CA LYS A 391 -23.49 52.90 -17.25
C LYS A 391 -23.17 51.99 -16.06
N ILE A 392 -23.47 52.43 -14.84
CA ILE A 392 -23.25 51.64 -13.62
C ILE A 392 -24.03 50.32 -13.69
N GLU A 393 -25.32 50.36 -14.05
CA GLU A 393 -26.15 49.15 -14.16
C GLU A 393 -25.61 48.17 -15.21
N LYS A 394 -25.12 48.67 -16.35
CA LYS A 394 -24.49 47.82 -17.38
C LYS A 394 -23.18 47.21 -16.90
N ASP A 395 -22.37 47.97 -16.17
CA ASP A 395 -21.11 47.49 -15.61
C ASP A 395 -21.34 46.47 -14.48
N GLU A 396 -22.33 46.70 -13.61
CA GLU A 396 -22.75 45.73 -12.59
C GLU A 396 -23.28 44.45 -13.21
N ALA A 397 -24.16 44.54 -14.21
CA ALA A 397 -24.64 43.37 -14.94
C ALA A 397 -23.51 42.59 -15.62
N ARG A 398 -22.49 43.29 -16.15
CA ARG A 398 -21.29 42.66 -16.72
C ARG A 398 -20.46 41.96 -15.64
N ARG A 399 -20.27 42.57 -14.47
CA ARG A 399 -19.53 41.98 -13.35
C ARG A 399 -20.24 40.74 -12.80
N ILE A 400 -21.57 40.79 -12.66
CA ILE A 400 -22.37 39.63 -12.21
C ILE A 400 -22.20 38.47 -13.19
N LYS A 401 -22.33 38.71 -14.50
CA LYS A 401 -22.10 37.66 -15.52
C LYS A 401 -20.69 37.08 -15.44
N GLN A 402 -19.67 37.91 -15.27
CA GLN A 402 -18.29 37.44 -15.11
C GLN A 402 -18.10 36.61 -13.83
N GLN A 403 -18.74 36.99 -12.73
CA GLN A 403 -18.72 36.20 -11.50
C GLN A 403 -19.41 34.86 -11.67
N GLU A 404 -20.59 34.83 -12.32
CA GLU A 404 -21.31 33.59 -12.63
C GLU A 404 -20.48 32.64 -13.51
N GLU A 405 -19.77 33.18 -14.52
CA GLU A 405 -18.86 32.41 -15.38
C GLU A 405 -17.68 31.84 -14.58
N LEU A 406 -17.05 32.64 -13.72
CA LEU A 406 -15.95 32.18 -12.86
C LEU A 406 -16.40 31.15 -11.82
N GLU A 407 -17.57 31.31 -11.23
CA GLU A 407 -18.15 30.35 -10.31
C GLU A 407 -18.46 29.02 -11.01
N ARG A 408 -19.03 29.08 -12.21
CA ARG A 408 -19.25 27.91 -13.08
C ARG A 408 -17.92 27.21 -13.37
N GLU A 409 -16.90 27.93 -13.83
CA GLU A 409 -15.58 27.34 -14.12
C GLU A 409 -14.92 26.72 -12.86
N ASN A 410 -15.00 27.42 -11.73
CA ASN A 410 -14.48 26.90 -10.46
C ASN A 410 -15.22 25.64 -10.00
N SER A 411 -16.53 25.56 -10.25
CA SER A 411 -17.34 24.38 -9.96
C SER A 411 -16.93 23.19 -10.84
N LEU A 412 -16.66 23.41 -12.14
CA LEU A 412 -16.16 22.40 -13.07
C LEU A 412 -14.78 21.89 -12.64
N ARG A 413 -13.82 22.79 -12.40
CA ARG A 413 -12.47 22.43 -11.92
C ARG A 413 -12.48 21.71 -10.57
N LYS A 414 -13.44 22.02 -9.70
CA LYS A 414 -13.61 21.30 -8.43
C LYS A 414 -14.14 19.88 -8.70
N ALA A 415 -15.14 19.74 -9.56
CA ALA A 415 -15.69 18.45 -9.93
C ALA A 415 -14.63 17.54 -10.59
N GLU A 416 -13.80 18.07 -11.49
CA GLU A 416 -12.67 17.31 -12.08
C GLU A 416 -11.72 16.76 -11.02
N ARG A 417 -11.34 17.59 -10.04
CA ARG A 417 -10.48 17.17 -8.93
C ARG A 417 -11.15 16.11 -8.06
N ASP A 418 -12.42 16.29 -7.75
CA ASP A 418 -13.19 15.35 -6.93
C ASP A 418 -13.33 13.99 -7.64
N ILE A 419 -13.60 13.99 -8.96
CA ILE A 419 -13.62 12.80 -9.81
C ILE A 419 -12.26 12.07 -9.77
N LEU A 420 -11.15 12.79 -9.91
CA LEU A 420 -9.81 12.19 -9.84
C LEU A 420 -9.51 11.59 -8.46
N ILE A 421 -9.94 12.25 -7.38
CA ILE A 421 -9.79 11.74 -6.02
C ILE A 421 -10.61 10.47 -5.83
N ASP A 422 -11.86 10.45 -6.30
CA ASP A 422 -12.74 9.28 -6.23
C ASP A 422 -12.16 8.11 -7.03
N MET A 423 -11.63 8.34 -8.24
CA MET A 423 -10.93 7.32 -9.02
C MET A 423 -9.71 6.73 -8.27
N LYS A 424 -8.90 7.59 -7.63
CA LYS A 424 -7.76 7.13 -6.82
C LYS A 424 -8.22 6.32 -5.62
N ARG A 425 -9.29 6.76 -4.94
CA ARG A 425 -9.88 6.06 -3.79
C ARG A 425 -10.41 4.68 -4.19
N ASP A 426 -11.10 4.58 -5.32
CA ASP A 426 -11.63 3.33 -5.84
C ASP A 426 -10.52 2.37 -6.27
N ASN A 427 -9.45 2.88 -6.88
CA ASN A 427 -8.27 2.08 -7.21
C ASN A 427 -7.58 1.54 -5.93
N LEU A 428 -7.40 2.37 -4.90
CA LEU A 428 -6.87 1.93 -3.62
C LEU A 428 -7.74 0.85 -2.98
N ASN A 429 -9.06 1.02 -3.00
CA ASN A 429 -10.00 0.01 -2.50
C ASN A 429 -9.91 -1.30 -3.29
N ARG A 430 -9.73 -1.22 -4.62
CA ARG A 430 -9.50 -2.39 -5.48
C ARG A 430 -8.21 -3.12 -5.10
N ILE A 431 -7.10 -2.41 -4.95
CA ILE A 431 -5.81 -2.97 -4.54
C ILE A 431 -5.93 -3.65 -3.17
N LYS A 432 -6.60 -3.01 -2.20
CA LYS A 432 -6.85 -3.61 -0.88
C LYS A 432 -7.64 -4.92 -0.98
N ARG A 433 -8.67 -4.98 -1.83
CA ARG A 433 -9.45 -6.21 -2.08
C ARG A 433 -8.61 -7.30 -2.74
N GLN A 434 -7.80 -6.94 -3.73
CA GLN A 434 -6.86 -7.85 -4.38
C GLN A 434 -5.85 -8.44 -3.38
N GLN A 435 -5.23 -7.60 -2.56
CA GLN A 435 -4.30 -8.03 -1.51
C GLN A 435 -4.99 -8.93 -0.48
N ALA A 436 -6.21 -8.58 -0.03
CA ALA A 436 -6.97 -9.41 0.88
C ALA A 436 -7.26 -10.81 0.30
N TYR A 437 -7.61 -10.89 -0.99
CA TYR A 437 -7.80 -12.16 -1.68
C TYR A 437 -6.49 -12.97 -1.77
N GLN A 438 -5.38 -12.33 -2.13
CA GLN A 438 -4.07 -12.97 -2.17
C GLN A 438 -3.64 -13.50 -0.79
N GLN A 439 -3.85 -12.72 0.27
CA GLN A 439 -3.60 -13.16 1.65
C GLN A 439 -4.44 -14.38 2.01
N GLN A 440 -5.74 -14.38 1.68
CA GLN A 440 -6.62 -15.54 1.90
C GLN A 440 -6.16 -16.77 1.12
N GLU A 441 -5.74 -16.62 -0.13
CA GLU A 441 -5.20 -17.73 -0.92
C GLU A 441 -3.88 -18.27 -0.33
N THR A 442 -2.99 -17.40 0.15
CA THR A 442 -1.77 -17.82 0.86
C THR A 442 -2.11 -18.56 2.15
N LEU A 443 -3.07 -18.06 2.94
CA LEU A 443 -3.52 -18.73 4.16
C LEU A 443 -4.14 -20.10 3.87
N LYS A 444 -4.92 -20.25 2.79
CA LYS A 444 -5.42 -21.56 2.36
C LYS A 444 -4.29 -22.50 1.98
N LYS A 445 -3.27 -22.02 1.25
CA LYS A 445 -2.08 -22.82 0.90
C LYS A 445 -1.31 -23.27 2.14
N VAL A 446 -1.10 -22.36 3.10
CA VAL A 446 -0.48 -22.68 4.40
C VAL A 446 -1.30 -23.74 5.13
N ALA A 447 -2.62 -23.55 5.27
CA ALA A 447 -3.48 -24.52 5.94
C ALA A 447 -3.48 -25.91 5.26
N LEU A 448 -3.42 -25.96 3.93
CA LEU A 448 -3.30 -27.22 3.19
C LEU A 448 -1.94 -27.89 3.44
N ASN A 449 -0.84 -27.12 3.46
CA ASN A 449 0.49 -27.64 3.75
C ASN A 449 0.62 -28.08 5.22
N ASP A 450 0.00 -27.36 6.15
CA ASP A 450 -0.06 -27.73 7.57
C ASP A 450 -0.84 -29.04 7.75
N LYS A 451 -1.97 -29.20 7.05
CA LYS A 451 -2.74 -30.44 7.05
C LYS A 451 -1.92 -31.61 6.51
N LYS A 452 -1.24 -31.43 5.36
CA LYS A 452 -0.33 -32.45 4.79
C LYS A 452 0.81 -32.80 5.77
N SER A 453 1.42 -31.80 6.40
CA SER A 453 2.49 -32.00 7.38
C SER A 453 1.98 -32.74 8.62
N ALA A 454 0.78 -32.43 9.11
CA ALA A 454 0.15 -33.14 10.21
C ALA A 454 -0.14 -34.60 9.84
N GLU A 455 -0.64 -34.87 8.64
CA GLU A 455 -0.83 -36.23 8.14
C GLU A 455 0.50 -37.01 8.04
N MET A 456 1.58 -36.37 7.59
CA MET A 456 2.91 -36.98 7.54
C MET A 456 3.47 -37.27 8.94
N LYS A 457 3.29 -36.35 9.90
CA LYS A 457 3.65 -36.58 11.31
C LYS A 457 2.88 -37.76 11.90
N LYS A 458 1.57 -37.82 11.66
CA LYS A 458 0.72 -38.93 12.11
C LYS A 458 1.19 -40.27 11.54
N LYS A 459 1.47 -40.34 10.24
CA LYS A 459 2.03 -41.55 9.60
C LYS A 459 3.38 -41.97 10.21
N LYS A 460 4.24 -41.00 10.55
CA LYS A 460 5.53 -41.27 11.22
C LYS A 460 5.33 -41.81 12.63
N GLU A 461 4.41 -41.25 13.41
CA GLU A 461 4.05 -41.74 14.75
C GLU A 461 3.48 -43.16 14.70
N GLU A 462 2.58 -43.43 13.75
CA GLU A 462 2.05 -44.78 13.49
C GLU A 462 3.18 -45.78 13.17
N LEU A 463 4.17 -45.39 12.36
CA LEU A 463 5.33 -46.25 12.10
C LEU A 463 6.16 -46.51 13.34
N ILE A 464 6.43 -45.49 14.18
CA ILE A 464 7.17 -45.66 15.43
C ILE A 464 6.41 -46.60 16.38
N ALA A 465 5.08 -46.43 16.50
CA ALA A 465 4.24 -47.31 17.29
C ALA A 465 4.30 -48.76 16.76
N LEU A 466 4.27 -48.95 15.43
CA LEU A 466 4.43 -50.26 14.81
C LEU A 466 5.81 -50.87 15.10
N ARG A 467 6.90 -50.09 15.10
CA ARG A 467 8.23 -50.59 15.51
C ARG A 467 8.23 -51.08 16.94
N LYS A 468 7.65 -50.31 17.86
CA LYS A 468 7.57 -50.66 19.29
C LYS A 468 6.75 -51.95 19.48
N LYS A 469 5.61 -52.07 18.80
CA LYS A 469 4.79 -53.29 18.82
C LYS A 469 5.57 -54.51 18.29
N ASN A 470 6.20 -54.39 17.12
CA ASN A 470 6.99 -55.49 16.54
C ASN A 470 8.17 -55.88 17.43
N ALA A 471 8.87 -54.91 18.03
CA ALA A 471 9.97 -55.19 18.95
C ALA A 471 9.49 -55.90 20.23
N HIS A 472 8.35 -55.48 20.77
CA HIS A 472 7.72 -56.11 21.93
C HIS A 472 7.24 -57.53 21.62
N GLU A 473 6.57 -57.74 20.49
CA GLU A 473 6.14 -59.06 20.03
C GLU A 473 7.33 -59.99 19.77
N ALA A 474 8.40 -59.48 19.15
CA ALA A 474 9.62 -60.26 18.94
C ALA A 474 10.29 -60.65 20.27
N LYS A 475 10.30 -59.74 21.25
CA LYS A 475 10.77 -60.04 22.61
C LYS A 475 9.91 -61.11 23.27
N ILE A 476 8.58 -60.98 23.25
CA ILE A 476 7.67 -62.01 23.77
C ILE A 476 7.94 -63.37 23.10
N LYS A 477 8.03 -63.43 21.78
CA LYS A 477 8.31 -64.67 21.04
C LYS A 477 9.66 -65.27 21.44
N LYS A 478 10.69 -64.44 21.63
CA LYS A 478 12.01 -64.87 22.09
C LYS A 478 11.94 -65.41 23.52
N ASP A 479 11.32 -64.69 24.45
CA ASP A 479 11.18 -65.08 25.85
C ASP A 479 10.34 -66.36 25.99
N GLN A 480 9.27 -66.51 25.20
CA GLN A 480 8.48 -67.75 25.11
C GLN A 480 9.31 -68.92 24.59
N LEU A 481 10.12 -68.72 23.55
CA LEU A 481 11.03 -69.76 23.07
C LEU A 481 12.06 -70.13 24.13
N MET A 482 12.68 -69.15 24.79
CA MET A 482 13.61 -69.40 25.88
C MET A 482 12.96 -70.18 27.03
N ALA A 483 11.75 -69.81 27.45
CA ALA A 483 11.00 -70.53 28.48
C ALA A 483 10.71 -71.99 28.06
N ILE A 484 10.33 -72.23 26.80
CA ILE A 484 10.13 -73.58 26.26
C ILE A 484 11.47 -74.34 26.24
N LEU A 485 12.57 -73.69 25.84
CA LEU A 485 13.90 -74.28 25.83
C LEU A 485 14.33 -74.71 27.24
N ASP A 486 14.18 -73.84 28.23
CA ASP A 486 14.51 -74.13 29.62
C ASP A 486 13.66 -75.29 30.19
N GLN A 487 12.36 -75.31 29.89
CA GLN A 487 11.49 -76.45 30.24
C GLN A 487 11.94 -77.77 29.59
N THR A 488 12.39 -77.73 28.34
CA THR A 488 12.84 -78.94 27.63
C THR A 488 14.22 -79.44 28.06
N ARG A 489 15.10 -78.53 28.51
CA ARG A 489 16.41 -78.87 29.10
C ARG A 489 16.25 -79.57 30.46
N GLY A 490 15.33 -79.10 31.30
CA GLY A 490 15.04 -79.73 32.60
C GLY A 490 14.34 -81.09 32.50
N SER A 491 13.49 -81.29 31.48
CA SER A 491 12.65 -82.49 31.33
C SER A 491 13.32 -83.70 30.69
N GLY A 492 14.59 -83.63 30.28
CA GLY A 492 15.27 -84.79 29.69
C GLY A 492 14.61 -85.30 28.40
N GLY A 493 14.47 -84.43 27.40
CA GLY A 493 14.44 -84.81 25.98
C GLY A 493 13.16 -85.48 25.45
N SER A 494 12.42 -84.72 24.63
CA SER A 494 11.84 -85.31 23.43
C SER A 494 11.66 -84.26 22.34
N SER A 495 12.41 -84.41 21.24
CA SER A 495 12.36 -83.56 20.03
C SER A 495 10.94 -83.40 19.46
N THR A 496 10.06 -84.37 19.69
CA THR A 496 8.66 -84.32 19.23
C THR A 496 7.79 -83.35 20.04
N LYS A 497 8.09 -83.11 21.33
CA LYS A 497 7.39 -82.09 22.14
C LYS A 497 7.74 -80.67 21.66
N ILE A 498 9.01 -80.44 21.32
CA ILE A 498 9.49 -79.17 20.73
C ILE A 498 8.77 -78.90 19.41
N LYS A 499 8.70 -79.89 18.50
CA LYS A 499 8.00 -79.76 17.21
C LYS A 499 6.49 -79.48 17.34
N LYS A 500 5.78 -80.13 18.28
CA LYS A 500 4.35 -79.91 18.52
C LYS A 500 4.06 -78.52 19.13
N LEU A 501 4.91 -78.04 20.02
CA LEU A 501 4.77 -76.71 20.63
C LEU A 501 5.14 -75.57 19.65
N LEU A 502 6.09 -75.80 18.75
CA LEU A 502 6.44 -74.87 17.67
C LEU A 502 5.30 -74.66 16.67
N ALA A 503 4.55 -75.71 16.34
CA ALA A 503 3.35 -75.59 15.50
C ALA A 503 2.27 -74.69 16.16
N LYS A 504 2.21 -74.67 17.50
CA LYS A 504 1.28 -73.82 18.28
C LYS A 504 1.68 -72.33 18.28
N LEU A 505 2.96 -72.02 18.04
CA LEU A 505 3.48 -70.64 17.92
C LEU A 505 3.43 -70.07 16.49
N GLY A 506 2.85 -70.81 15.53
CA GLY A 506 2.66 -70.35 14.15
C GLY A 506 3.95 -70.25 13.33
N VAL A 507 5.05 -70.85 13.77
CA VAL A 507 6.32 -70.90 13.02
C VAL A 507 6.30 -72.15 12.14
N SER A 508 5.52 -72.13 11.05
CA SER A 508 5.55 -73.19 10.04
C SER A 508 6.85 -73.15 9.26
N GLN A 509 7.58 -74.26 9.15
CA GLN A 509 8.71 -74.36 8.24
C GLN A 509 8.23 -74.22 6.79
N PRO A 510 8.93 -73.46 5.92
CA PRO A 510 8.64 -73.48 4.50
C PRO A 510 8.95 -74.88 3.92
N PRO A 511 8.17 -75.37 2.93
CA PRO A 511 8.38 -76.68 2.34
C PRO A 511 9.78 -76.78 1.71
N GLN A 512 10.50 -77.85 2.04
CA GLN A 512 11.78 -78.17 1.40
C GLN A 512 11.50 -78.62 -0.04
N ASN A 513 11.69 -77.73 -1.01
CA ASN A 513 11.71 -78.08 -2.42
C ASN A 513 12.99 -78.87 -2.73
N LYS A 514 12.80 -80.10 -3.24
CA LYS A 514 13.86 -80.98 -3.74
C LYS A 514 14.48 -80.41 -5.01
N SER A 515 15.80 -80.54 -5.09
CA SER A 515 16.69 -80.20 -6.20
C SER A 515 16.41 -81.02 -7.47
N LYS A 516 16.57 -80.37 -8.64
CA LYS A 516 16.96 -81.01 -9.91
C LYS A 516 18.33 -80.48 -10.33
N GLN A 517 19.29 -81.41 -10.42
CA GLN A 517 20.49 -81.45 -11.27
C GLN A 517 20.14 -81.15 -12.75
N ASP A 518 20.99 -80.74 -13.68
CA ASP A 518 22.43 -80.49 -13.84
C ASP A 518 22.54 -79.45 -14.99
N ASP A 519 23.59 -78.64 -15.08
CA ASP A 519 24.57 -78.75 -16.19
C ASP A 519 25.78 -77.82 -15.98
N SER A 520 26.89 -78.35 -16.45
CA SER A 520 28.30 -78.00 -16.41
C SER A 520 28.69 -76.59 -16.85
N GLY A 521 29.79 -76.08 -16.25
CA GLY A 521 30.40 -74.82 -16.64
C GLY A 521 31.64 -74.44 -15.83
N THR A 522 32.67 -75.28 -15.94
CA THR A 522 34.12 -74.97 -15.91
C THR A 522 34.66 -73.97 -14.88
N VAL A 523 35.43 -74.53 -13.94
CA VAL A 523 36.32 -73.86 -13.00
C VAL A 523 37.55 -73.26 -13.72
N LYS A 524 37.85 -71.98 -13.47
CA LYS A 524 39.23 -71.48 -13.40
C LYS A 524 39.44 -70.74 -12.09
N THR A 525 40.55 -71.11 -11.48
CA THR A 525 41.05 -70.85 -10.14
C THR A 525 41.53 -69.40 -9.99
N GLU A 526 41.01 -68.66 -9.01
CA GLU A 526 41.68 -67.48 -8.46
C GLU A 526 42.18 -67.81 -7.05
N GLN A 527 43.50 -67.79 -6.91
CA GLN A 527 44.19 -67.75 -5.64
C GLN A 527 44.13 -66.34 -5.06
N SER A 528 43.92 -66.33 -3.75
CA SER A 528 43.96 -65.21 -2.83
C SER A 528 45.26 -64.41 -2.84
N VAL A 529 45.15 -63.08 -2.84
CA VAL A 529 46.09 -62.20 -2.12
C VAL A 529 45.30 -61.12 -1.37
N ILE A 530 45.75 -60.91 -0.14
CA ILE A 530 45.22 -60.07 0.93
C ILE A 530 45.71 -58.61 0.76
N THR A 531 44.95 -57.67 1.36
CA THR A 531 45.24 -56.26 1.69
C THR A 531 45.40 -55.25 0.55
N ASP A 532 44.50 -54.26 0.48
CA ASP A 532 44.89 -52.88 0.84
C ASP A 532 43.71 -51.95 1.13
N ILE A 533 43.94 -50.99 2.02
CA ILE A 533 43.00 -49.96 2.48
C ILE A 533 42.89 -48.89 1.39
N GLY A 534 41.77 -48.88 0.65
CA GLY A 534 41.50 -47.96 -0.46
C GLY A 534 40.57 -46.81 -0.09
N LEU A 535 41.03 -45.60 -0.38
CA LEU A 535 40.38 -44.28 -0.35
C LEU A 535 38.93 -44.22 -0.88
N PRO A 536 38.13 -43.20 -0.49
CA PRO A 536 36.76 -43.04 -0.93
C PRO A 536 36.67 -42.83 -2.45
N PRO A 537 35.57 -43.28 -3.09
CA PRO A 537 35.45 -43.29 -4.55
C PRO A 537 35.47 -41.87 -5.13
N GLU A 538 36.28 -41.69 -6.17
CA GLU A 538 36.32 -40.46 -6.95
C GLU A 538 34.96 -40.16 -7.59
N ILE A 539 34.57 -38.89 -7.46
CA ILE A 539 33.38 -38.31 -8.07
C ILE A 539 33.52 -38.39 -9.61
N PRO A 540 32.47 -38.79 -10.36
CA PRO A 540 32.52 -38.88 -11.81
C PRO A 540 33.03 -37.59 -12.47
N SER A 541 33.90 -37.70 -13.47
CA SER A 541 34.51 -36.57 -14.19
C SER A 541 33.49 -35.58 -14.80
N SER A 542 32.25 -36.01 -15.04
CA SER A 542 31.14 -35.18 -15.49
C SER A 542 30.62 -34.17 -14.44
N LEU A 543 30.90 -34.40 -13.15
CA LEU A 543 30.57 -33.48 -12.05
C LEU A 543 31.66 -32.42 -11.81
N ARG A 544 32.91 -32.68 -12.21
CA ARG A 544 34.05 -31.76 -12.04
C ARG A 544 33.98 -30.55 -12.97
N MET A 545 33.47 -30.75 -14.20
CA MET A 545 33.25 -29.68 -15.19
C MET A 545 32.11 -28.71 -14.83
N ARG A 546 31.20 -29.10 -13.92
CA ARG A 546 30.07 -28.25 -13.51
C ARG A 546 30.38 -27.37 -12.30
N LEU A 547 31.37 -27.73 -11.49
CA LEU A 547 31.80 -26.91 -10.34
C LEU A 547 32.77 -25.78 -10.71
N GLN A 548 33.58 -25.92 -11.78
CA GLN A 548 34.51 -24.86 -12.20
C GLN A 548 33.83 -23.71 -12.95
N LYS A 549 32.61 -23.88 -13.47
CA LYS A 549 31.87 -22.81 -14.18
C LYS A 549 31.17 -21.79 -13.28
N ASN A 550 31.24 -21.94 -11.95
CA ASN A 550 30.58 -21.07 -10.98
C ASN A 550 31.54 -20.24 -10.10
N VAL A 551 32.84 -20.26 -10.38
CA VAL A 551 33.84 -19.55 -9.55
C VAL A 551 34.11 -18.12 -10.05
N ASP A 552 33.73 -17.77 -11.29
CA ASP A 552 33.96 -16.42 -11.84
C ASP A 552 32.79 -15.45 -11.67
N ASN A 553 31.69 -15.86 -11.03
CA ASN A 553 30.58 -14.96 -10.73
C ASN A 553 30.85 -14.24 -9.41
N THR A 554 31.74 -13.25 -9.48
CA THR A 554 31.87 -12.19 -8.46
C THR A 554 30.47 -11.69 -8.08
N ALA A 555 30.14 -11.83 -6.80
CA ALA A 555 28.85 -11.46 -6.25
C ALA A 555 28.58 -9.98 -6.51
N GLN A 556 27.77 -9.69 -7.54
CA GLN A 556 27.16 -8.39 -7.71
C GLN A 556 26.29 -8.13 -6.47
N PRO A 557 26.51 -7.04 -5.72
CA PRO A 557 25.66 -6.71 -4.58
C PRO A 557 24.23 -6.54 -5.06
N TYR A 558 23.30 -7.16 -4.32
CA TYR A 558 21.86 -7.09 -4.59
C TYR A 558 21.42 -5.61 -4.70
N GLN A 559 21.10 -5.17 -5.91
CA GLN A 559 20.41 -3.90 -6.14
C GLN A 559 18.91 -4.12 -5.98
N SER A 560 18.32 -3.48 -4.95
CA SER A 560 16.88 -3.44 -4.76
C SER A 560 16.19 -2.82 -5.98
N PRO A 561 15.07 -3.40 -6.48
CA PRO A 561 14.30 -2.84 -7.59
C PRO A 561 13.64 -1.48 -7.27
N TYR A 562 13.79 -0.98 -6.05
CA TYR A 562 13.33 0.34 -5.62
C TYR A 562 14.46 1.39 -5.55
N ALA A 563 15.71 1.03 -5.82
CA ALA A 563 16.84 1.96 -5.73
C ALA A 563 16.98 2.91 -6.95
N THR A 564 16.32 2.61 -8.07
CA THR A 564 16.45 3.36 -9.34
C THR A 564 15.22 4.16 -9.74
N GLN A 565 14.29 4.45 -8.81
CA GLN A 565 13.33 5.54 -9.01
C GLN A 565 13.95 6.87 -8.56
N HIS A 566 15.02 7.28 -9.23
CA HIS A 566 15.36 8.70 -9.29
C HIS A 566 14.28 9.38 -10.12
N PHE A 567 13.39 10.03 -9.38
CA PHE A 567 12.33 10.88 -9.87
C PHE A 567 12.97 12.05 -10.64
N VAL A 568 12.88 12.04 -11.96
CA VAL A 568 13.17 13.21 -12.80
C VAL A 568 12.05 14.21 -12.52
N MET A 569 12.36 15.21 -11.69
CA MET A 569 11.51 16.35 -11.34
C MET A 569 12.03 17.61 -12.03
N ASP A 570 12.33 17.49 -13.32
CA ASP A 570 12.58 18.63 -14.20
C ASP A 570 11.45 18.65 -15.22
N ASP A 571 10.37 19.41 -14.93
CA ASP A 571 9.44 20.02 -15.90
C ASP A 571 8.21 20.66 -15.20
N LEU A 572 8.42 21.49 -14.18
CA LEU A 572 7.35 22.29 -13.55
C LEU A 572 7.69 23.78 -13.37
N ASN A 573 8.44 24.36 -14.32
CA ASN A 573 8.72 25.80 -14.34
C ASN A 573 7.92 26.58 -15.43
N GLY A 574 6.90 25.99 -16.03
CA GLY A 574 6.15 26.61 -17.13
C GLY A 574 4.95 27.51 -16.79
N LEU A 575 4.51 27.63 -15.53
CA LEU A 575 3.20 28.25 -15.19
C LEU A 575 3.27 29.38 -14.16
N LYS A 576 4.31 30.22 -14.22
CA LYS A 576 4.35 31.48 -13.47
C LYS A 576 4.51 32.66 -14.42
N ASN A 577 3.42 33.05 -15.07
CA ASN A 577 3.22 34.39 -15.64
C ASN A 577 1.75 34.54 -16.06
N LEU A 578 0.87 34.81 -15.09
CA LEU A 578 -0.48 35.35 -15.30
C LEU A 578 -1.06 35.73 -13.93
N SER A 579 -0.44 36.71 -13.29
CA SER A 579 -0.98 37.37 -12.09
C SER A 579 -0.28 38.72 -11.95
N LEU A 580 -0.66 39.66 -12.82
CA LEU A 580 -0.40 41.08 -12.65
C LEU A 580 -1.29 41.88 -13.61
N MET A 581 -2.57 41.96 -13.27
CA MET A 581 -3.47 43.06 -13.65
C MET A 581 -4.59 43.14 -12.61
N GLU A 582 -4.32 43.90 -11.54
CA GLU A 582 -5.28 44.68 -10.76
C GLU A 582 -4.61 46.01 -10.39
#